data_AF-A0A1S9AXE0-F1
#
_entry.id   AF-A0A1S9AXE0-F1
#
_cell.length_a   1.000
_cell.length_b   1.000
_cell.length_c   1.000
_cell.angle_alpha   90.00
_cell.angle_beta   90.00
_cell.angle_gamma   90.00
#
_symmetry.space_group_name_H-M   'P 1'
#
loop_
_entity.id
_entity.type
_entity.pdbx_description
1 polymer ?
#
loop_
_entity_poly.entity_id
_entity_poly.type
_entity_poly.pdbx_seq_one_letter_code
_entity_poly.pdbx_strand_id
1 'polypeptide(L)'
;MKVTEHLARAAGKTLFSFEVLPPKKGENIQTLFSNIEPLMEFKPPFIDVTYHREEYVYRQHPNGLLEKKTVRRRPGTVGICAAIKNRFDVDTVPHLICGGFTKEETENALIDLHFLGIDNVLALRGDPIKSEGRFVPEPDGHAYACDLIGQVADLNKGAYLDEEQDDTWATNFCIGTAGYPEKHFEAPSHAADLRYLKHKVDRGAEYIVTQMFFDNEQFFSFEKRCRAAGIHVPIIPGLKPITTKAQLTALPRSFFLNLPDELVDAIHLAPDNAAAREIGIEWCINQSRELMAHGVPVLHYYSMGKAESVRKVAAALF
;
A
#
# COMPACT_ATOMS: atom_id res chain seq x y z
N MET A 1 14.21 -11.14 -2.43
CA MET A 1 14.62 -10.44 -3.68
C MET A 1 13.94 -9.09 -3.72
N LYS A 2 14.59 -8.09 -4.32
CA LYS A 2 14.02 -6.74 -4.42
C LYS A 2 12.88 -6.68 -5.45
N VAL A 3 11.89 -5.83 -5.21
CA VAL A 3 10.80 -5.57 -6.17
C VAL A 3 11.38 -5.17 -7.53
N THR A 4 12.34 -4.24 -7.57
CA THR A 4 12.98 -3.80 -8.82
C THR A 4 13.72 -4.91 -9.57
N GLU A 5 14.30 -5.89 -8.85
CA GLU A 5 14.92 -7.08 -9.45
C GLU A 5 13.87 -8.01 -10.06
N HIS A 6 12.72 -8.20 -9.41
CA HIS A 6 11.58 -8.93 -10.01
C HIS A 6 11.11 -8.26 -11.30
N LEU A 7 11.00 -6.93 -11.32
CA LEU A 7 10.59 -6.18 -12.52
C LEU A 7 11.60 -6.36 -13.66
N ALA A 8 12.89 -6.30 -13.36
CA ALA A 8 13.94 -6.51 -14.34
C ALA A 8 13.90 -7.93 -14.93
N ARG A 9 13.70 -8.96 -14.07
CA ARG A 9 13.59 -10.37 -14.50
C ARG A 9 12.37 -10.67 -15.34
N ALA A 10 11.29 -9.90 -15.18
CA ALA A 10 10.07 -10.07 -15.95
C ALA A 10 10.23 -9.71 -17.43
N ALA A 11 11.31 -9.00 -17.80
CA ALA A 11 11.66 -8.69 -19.19
C ALA A 11 10.50 -8.08 -20.01
N GLY A 12 9.75 -7.16 -19.39
CA GLY A 12 8.59 -6.49 -20.00
C GLY A 12 7.27 -7.22 -19.86
N LYS A 13 7.24 -8.42 -19.27
CA LYS A 13 5.98 -9.08 -18.89
C LYS A 13 5.37 -8.41 -17.66
N THR A 14 4.10 -8.01 -17.73
CA THR A 14 3.37 -7.52 -16.55
C THR A 14 3.22 -8.62 -15.51
N LEU A 15 3.58 -8.32 -14.26
CA LEU A 15 3.47 -9.23 -13.12
C LEU A 15 2.15 -9.04 -12.35
N PHE A 16 1.78 -10.05 -11.57
CA PHE A 16 0.66 -10.01 -10.63
C PHE A 16 1.17 -9.78 -9.21
N SER A 17 0.62 -8.83 -8.47
CA SER A 17 0.85 -8.67 -7.03
C SER A 17 -0.42 -8.23 -6.30
N PHE A 18 -0.45 -8.34 -4.98
CA PHE A 18 -1.57 -7.88 -4.18
C PHE A 18 -1.13 -7.50 -2.78
N GLU A 19 -1.95 -6.73 -2.08
CA GLU A 19 -1.76 -6.47 -0.66
C GLU A 19 -2.73 -7.29 0.22
N VAL A 20 -2.31 -7.52 1.46
CA VAL A 20 -3.11 -8.15 2.50
C VAL A 20 -3.22 -7.29 3.75
N LEU A 21 -4.31 -7.51 4.48
CA LEU A 21 -4.53 -6.92 5.79
C LEU A 21 -4.08 -7.91 6.88
N PRO A 22 -3.17 -7.53 7.79
CA PRO A 22 -2.90 -8.31 8.99
C PRO A 22 -4.19 -8.64 9.72
N PRO A 23 -4.39 -9.84 10.30
CA PRO A 23 -5.62 -10.18 11.04
C PRO A 23 -5.85 -9.23 12.23
N LYS A 24 -7.09 -9.05 12.68
CA LYS A 24 -7.34 -8.26 13.90
C LYS A 24 -6.84 -9.02 15.13
N LYS A 25 -6.57 -8.30 16.21
CA LYS A 25 -6.33 -8.91 17.53
C LYS A 25 -7.52 -9.79 17.91
N GLY A 26 -7.23 -11.05 18.25
CA GLY A 26 -8.23 -12.08 18.55
C GLY A 26 -8.67 -12.92 17.35
N GLU A 27 -8.31 -12.54 16.12
CA GLU A 27 -8.49 -13.39 14.94
C GLU A 27 -7.32 -14.36 14.76
N ASN A 28 -7.58 -15.48 14.09
CA ASN A 28 -6.57 -16.50 13.78
C ASN A 28 -5.80 -16.12 12.50
N ILE A 29 -4.49 -16.39 12.47
CA ILE A 29 -3.64 -16.23 11.28
C ILE A 29 -4.14 -17.06 10.09
N GLN A 30 -4.88 -18.15 10.32
CA GLN A 30 -5.51 -18.93 9.24
C GLN A 30 -6.43 -18.07 8.37
N THR A 31 -7.10 -17.05 8.93
CA THR A 31 -7.92 -16.12 8.13
C THR A 31 -7.07 -15.35 7.11
N LEU A 32 -5.83 -15.02 7.46
CA LEU A 32 -4.89 -14.40 6.52
C LEU A 32 -4.46 -15.42 5.45
N PHE A 33 -4.06 -16.63 5.87
CA PHE A 33 -3.61 -17.66 4.94
C PHE A 33 -4.68 -18.08 3.95
N SER A 34 -5.93 -18.28 4.38
CA SER A 34 -7.04 -18.61 3.47
C SER A 34 -7.36 -17.50 2.47
N ASN A 35 -6.96 -16.26 2.73
CA ASN A 35 -7.06 -15.16 1.77
C ASN A 35 -5.87 -15.09 0.81
N ILE A 36 -4.71 -15.63 1.19
CA ILE A 36 -3.51 -15.66 0.34
C ILE A 36 -3.50 -16.89 -0.57
N GLU A 37 -3.82 -18.07 -0.02
CA GLU A 37 -3.75 -19.37 -0.70
C GLU A 37 -4.38 -19.37 -2.10
N PRO A 38 -5.61 -18.85 -2.32
CA PRO A 38 -6.22 -18.85 -3.64
C PRO A 38 -5.53 -17.95 -4.67
N LEU A 39 -4.71 -16.99 -4.23
CA LEU A 39 -3.98 -16.06 -5.10
C LEU A 39 -2.56 -16.56 -5.42
N MET A 40 -2.06 -17.55 -4.68
CA MET A 40 -0.74 -18.12 -4.91
C MET A 40 -0.66 -18.93 -6.22
N GLU A 41 -1.80 -19.35 -6.78
CA GLU A 41 -1.83 -20.06 -8.08
C GLU A 41 -1.26 -19.19 -9.23
N PHE A 42 -1.34 -17.86 -9.10
CA PHE A 42 -0.81 -16.88 -10.06
C PHE A 42 0.67 -16.52 -9.82
N LYS A 43 1.32 -17.20 -8.86
CA LYS A 43 2.76 -17.04 -8.56
C LYS A 43 3.18 -15.57 -8.38
N PRO A 44 2.54 -14.82 -7.47
CA PRO A 44 2.95 -13.45 -7.18
C PRO A 44 4.43 -13.43 -6.77
N PRO A 45 5.28 -12.57 -7.36
CA PRO A 45 6.68 -12.46 -6.97
C PRO A 45 6.84 -11.81 -5.59
N PHE A 46 5.88 -10.98 -5.19
CA PHE A 46 5.83 -10.34 -3.88
C PHE A 46 4.39 -10.07 -3.43
N ILE A 47 4.21 -9.95 -2.11
CA ILE A 47 2.93 -9.59 -1.47
C ILE A 47 3.16 -8.44 -0.50
N ASP A 48 2.35 -7.39 -0.63
CA ASP A 48 2.40 -6.24 0.27
C ASP A 48 1.62 -6.53 1.56
N VAL A 49 2.19 -6.15 2.70
CA VAL A 49 1.58 -6.35 4.02
C VAL A 49 1.31 -5.00 4.63
N THR A 50 0.03 -4.63 4.66
CA THR A 50 -0.39 -3.32 5.16
C THR A 50 -0.03 -3.09 6.62
N TYR A 51 0.01 -1.82 6.98
CA TYR A 51 0.15 -1.36 8.35
C TYR A 51 -1.02 -0.47 8.72
N HIS A 52 -1.57 -0.66 9.92
CA HIS A 52 -2.58 0.23 10.47
C HIS A 52 -2.09 0.84 11.78
N ARG A 53 -2.01 2.18 11.81
CA ARG A 53 -1.70 2.92 13.03
C ARG A 53 -2.70 2.64 14.15
N GLU A 54 -2.31 3.03 15.35
CA GLU A 54 -3.16 2.96 16.54
C GLU A 54 -4.35 3.91 16.42
N GLU A 55 -5.48 3.50 16.98
CA GLU A 55 -6.70 4.31 17.05
C GLU A 55 -6.94 4.78 18.48
N TYR A 56 -7.53 5.96 18.66
CA TYR A 56 -8.07 6.38 19.94
C TYR A 56 -9.54 5.99 20.07
N VAL A 57 -9.86 5.29 21.15
CA VAL A 57 -11.25 4.99 21.54
C VAL A 57 -11.56 5.82 22.78
N TYR A 58 -12.58 6.66 22.69
CA TYR A 58 -13.08 7.42 23.83
C TYR A 58 -14.14 6.59 24.55
N ARG A 59 -13.90 6.29 25.83
CA ARG A 59 -14.88 5.62 26.69
C ARG A 59 -15.56 6.65 27.56
N GLN A 60 -16.89 6.69 27.51
CA GLN A 60 -17.66 7.54 28.42
C GLN A 60 -17.83 6.84 29.75
N HIS A 61 -17.32 7.46 30.82
CA HIS A 61 -17.55 7.02 32.18
C HIS A 61 -18.96 7.40 32.65
N PRO A 62 -19.52 6.70 33.66
CA PRO A 62 -20.83 7.04 34.23
C PRO A 62 -20.94 8.47 34.77
N ASN A 63 -19.81 9.11 35.10
CA ASN A 63 -19.73 10.52 35.52
C ASN A 63 -19.70 11.52 34.34
N GLY A 64 -19.85 11.04 33.10
CA GLY A 64 -19.86 11.86 31.89
C GLY A 64 -18.49 12.18 31.29
N LEU A 65 -17.37 11.87 31.96
CA LEU A 65 -16.02 12.11 31.46
C LEU A 65 -15.64 11.11 30.36
N LEU A 66 -14.86 11.56 29.37
CA LEU A 66 -14.32 10.73 28.32
C LEU A 66 -12.88 10.32 28.65
N GLU A 67 -12.63 9.02 28.76
CA GLU A 67 -11.28 8.46 28.83
C GLU A 67 -10.77 8.14 27.42
N LYS A 68 -9.62 8.72 27.06
CA LYS A 68 -8.91 8.42 25.81
C LYS A 68 -8.11 7.14 26.01
N LYS A 69 -8.46 6.08 25.28
CA LYS A 69 -7.70 4.83 25.27
C LYS A 69 -7.06 4.59 23.90
N THR A 70 -5.75 4.42 23.89
CA THR A 70 -5.01 3.99 22.70
C THR A 70 -5.22 2.50 22.45
N VAL A 71 -5.64 2.15 21.23
CA VAL A 71 -5.92 0.76 20.82
C VAL A 71 -5.25 0.47 19.49
N ARG A 72 -4.27 -0.43 19.50
CA ARG A 72 -3.76 -1.08 18.29
C ARG A 72 -4.62 -2.30 17.96
N ARG A 73 -5.36 -2.26 16.84
CA ARG A 73 -6.32 -3.32 16.48
C ARG A 73 -5.72 -4.51 15.73
N ARG A 74 -4.58 -4.33 15.06
CA ARG A 74 -3.89 -5.37 14.30
C ARG A 74 -2.45 -5.51 14.83
N PRO A 75 -1.89 -6.73 14.95
CA PRO A 75 -0.52 -6.93 15.40
C PRO A 75 0.49 -6.37 14.39
N GLY A 76 1.76 -6.27 14.79
CA GLY A 76 2.82 -5.67 13.98
C GLY A 76 3.08 -6.43 12.67
N THR A 77 3.46 -5.68 11.64
CA THR A 77 3.68 -6.17 10.27
C THR A 77 4.87 -7.12 10.14
N VAL A 78 5.91 -6.99 10.98
CA VAL A 78 7.12 -7.84 10.98
C VAL A 78 6.77 -9.33 11.11
N GLY A 79 6.02 -9.70 12.15
CA GLY A 79 5.64 -11.10 12.39
C GLY A 79 4.73 -11.69 11.30
N ILE A 80 3.90 -10.85 10.68
CA ILE A 80 3.06 -11.27 9.54
C ILE A 80 3.91 -11.53 8.30
N CYS A 81 4.90 -10.67 8.02
CA CYS A 81 5.82 -10.88 6.90
C CYS A 81 6.62 -12.17 7.08
N ALA A 82 7.14 -12.43 8.28
CA ALA A 82 7.83 -13.68 8.60
C ALA A 82 6.94 -14.91 8.36
N ALA A 83 5.67 -14.84 8.80
CA ALA A 83 4.73 -15.94 8.63
C ALA A 83 4.37 -16.20 7.16
N ILE A 84 4.15 -15.14 6.36
CA ILE A 84 3.86 -15.26 4.92
C ILE A 84 5.07 -15.85 4.20
N LYS A 85 6.26 -15.31 4.44
CA LYS A 85 7.51 -15.78 3.83
C LYS A 85 7.76 -17.26 4.15
N ASN A 86 7.61 -17.67 5.41
CA ASN A 86 7.80 -19.06 5.81
C ASN A 86 6.76 -20.02 5.22
N ARG A 87 5.50 -19.58 5.10
CA ARG A 87 4.39 -20.43 4.61
C ARG A 87 4.36 -20.56 3.09
N PHE A 88 4.67 -19.49 2.36
CA PHE A 88 4.43 -19.40 0.92
C PHE A 88 5.70 -19.23 0.08
N ASP A 89 6.86 -19.05 0.72
CA ASP A 89 8.14 -18.78 0.05
C ASP A 89 8.05 -17.64 -0.98
N VAL A 90 7.44 -16.54 -0.54
CA VAL A 90 7.20 -15.34 -1.36
C VAL A 90 7.80 -14.12 -0.68
N ASP A 91 8.36 -13.21 -1.48
CA ASP A 91 8.87 -11.94 -0.96
C ASP A 91 7.72 -11.13 -0.37
N THR A 92 8.00 -10.44 0.73
CA THR A 92 7.01 -9.59 1.40
C THR A 92 7.46 -8.14 1.33
N VAL A 93 6.49 -7.24 1.16
CA VAL A 93 6.68 -5.79 1.17
C VAL A 93 5.91 -5.22 2.37
N PRO A 94 6.52 -5.19 3.56
CA PRO A 94 5.93 -4.51 4.71
C PRO A 94 5.68 -3.03 4.40
N HIS A 95 4.47 -2.55 4.70
CA HIS A 95 4.23 -1.12 4.79
C HIS A 95 4.85 -0.59 6.08
N LEU A 96 5.64 0.47 5.97
CA LEU A 96 6.14 1.24 7.09
C LEU A 96 5.54 2.63 7.03
N ILE A 97 4.95 3.07 8.14
CA ILE A 97 4.27 4.36 8.23
C ILE A 97 4.96 5.26 9.24
N CYS A 98 4.83 6.57 9.05
CA CYS A 98 5.32 7.55 10.00
C CYS A 98 4.44 7.67 11.26
N GLY A 99 3.14 7.33 11.15
CA GLY A 99 2.17 7.54 12.22
C GLY A 99 2.30 6.54 13.37
N GLY A 100 2.51 7.06 14.58
CA GLY A 100 2.53 6.28 15.83
C GLY A 100 3.84 5.53 16.09
N PHE A 101 4.95 6.07 15.57
CA PHE A 101 6.29 5.55 15.78
C PHE A 101 7.30 6.69 15.92
N THR A 102 8.26 6.52 16.83
CA THR A 102 9.48 7.33 16.83
C THR A 102 10.43 6.88 15.72
N LYS A 103 11.44 7.70 15.42
CA LYS A 103 12.52 7.31 14.50
C LYS A 103 13.26 6.06 15.00
N GLU A 104 13.51 5.95 16.31
CA GLU A 104 14.19 4.81 16.93
C GLU A 104 13.36 3.52 16.81
N GLU A 105 12.05 3.57 17.08
CA GLU A 105 11.16 2.43 16.87
C GLU A 105 11.12 1.99 15.40
N THR A 106 11.21 2.96 14.48
CA THR A 106 11.29 2.68 13.05
C THR A 106 12.60 1.98 12.67
N GLU A 107 13.74 2.44 13.20
CA GLU A 107 15.04 1.83 12.98
C GLU A 107 15.07 0.37 13.48
N ASN A 108 14.58 0.15 14.70
CA ASN A 108 14.48 -1.19 15.27
C ASN A 108 13.61 -2.12 14.42
N ALA A 109 12.47 -1.63 13.91
CA ALA A 109 11.61 -2.42 13.03
C ALA A 109 12.31 -2.75 11.69
N LEU A 110 13.10 -1.82 11.14
CA LEU A 110 13.89 -2.06 9.93
C LEU A 110 14.97 -3.13 10.18
N ILE A 111 15.66 -3.07 11.31
CA ILE A 111 16.65 -4.09 11.68
C ILE A 111 16.01 -5.47 11.80
N ASP A 112 14.86 -5.57 12.47
CA ASP A 112 14.10 -6.83 12.58
C ASP A 112 13.71 -7.39 11.20
N LEU A 113 13.22 -6.53 10.29
CA LEU A 113 12.90 -6.92 8.91
C LEU A 113 14.14 -7.42 8.17
N HIS A 114 15.28 -6.76 8.36
CA HIS A 114 16.54 -7.16 7.75
C HIS A 114 17.01 -8.52 8.25
N PHE A 115 16.93 -8.80 9.55
CA PHE A 115 17.26 -10.12 10.13
C PHE A 115 16.37 -11.25 9.59
N LEU A 116 15.14 -10.94 9.21
CA LEU A 116 14.23 -11.89 8.55
C LEU A 116 14.52 -12.06 7.04
N GLY A 117 15.53 -11.36 6.51
CA GLY A 117 15.89 -11.32 5.11
C GLY A 117 14.80 -10.71 4.24
N ILE A 118 14.07 -9.72 4.75
CA ILE A 118 13.11 -8.95 3.97
C ILE A 118 13.88 -7.84 3.27
N ASP A 119 13.79 -7.81 1.94
CA ASP A 119 14.57 -6.88 1.11
C ASP A 119 13.75 -5.67 0.66
N ASN A 120 12.48 -5.54 1.07
CA ASN A 120 11.56 -4.55 0.52
C ASN A 120 10.81 -3.82 1.63
N VAL A 121 10.53 -2.53 1.43
CA VAL A 121 9.60 -1.77 2.29
C VAL A 121 8.77 -0.82 1.42
N LEU A 122 7.51 -0.63 1.76
CA LEU A 122 6.69 0.46 1.21
C LEU A 122 6.60 1.59 2.25
N ALA A 123 7.35 2.67 2.02
CA ALA A 123 7.44 3.78 2.96
C ALA A 123 6.32 4.82 2.72
N LEU A 124 5.52 5.03 3.75
CA LEU A 124 4.27 5.79 3.73
C LEU A 124 4.21 6.79 4.88
N ARG A 125 3.39 7.83 4.75
CA ARG A 125 3.08 8.71 5.88
C ARG A 125 2.10 8.03 6.85
N GLY A 126 1.11 7.36 6.28
CA GLY A 126 -0.06 6.88 7.00
C GLY A 126 -1.16 7.93 7.08
N ASP A 127 -2.33 7.49 7.54
CA ASP A 127 -3.51 8.32 7.68
C ASP A 127 -3.53 9.09 9.00
N PRO A 128 -4.26 10.22 9.10
CA PRO A 128 -4.59 10.81 10.39
C PRO A 128 -5.35 9.83 11.28
N ILE A 129 -5.31 10.06 12.59
CA ILE A 129 -6.19 9.33 13.51
C ILE A 129 -7.62 9.72 13.17
N LYS A 130 -8.57 8.78 13.17
CA LYS A 130 -9.96 9.04 12.74
C LYS A 130 -10.65 10.21 13.45
N SER A 131 -10.27 10.49 14.69
CA SER A 131 -10.78 11.62 15.48
C SER A 131 -10.12 12.96 15.14
N GLU A 132 -9.10 12.96 14.30
CA GLU A 132 -8.29 14.12 13.94
C GLU A 132 -8.42 14.41 12.44
N GLY A 133 -8.56 15.68 12.08
CA GLY A 133 -8.71 16.10 10.67
C GLY A 133 -7.40 16.25 9.90
N ARG A 134 -6.25 16.09 10.57
CA ARG A 134 -4.91 16.24 9.98
C ARG A 134 -3.94 15.22 10.57
N PHE A 135 -2.95 14.83 9.79
CA PHE A 135 -1.88 13.99 10.29
C PHE A 135 -1.03 14.76 11.31
N VAL A 136 -0.80 14.13 12.46
CA VAL A 136 0.16 14.59 13.48
C VAL A 136 1.14 13.43 13.74
N PRO A 137 2.45 13.66 13.63
CA PRO A 137 3.46 12.64 13.92
C PRO A 137 3.52 12.36 15.43
N GLU A 138 4.07 11.19 15.78
CA GLU A 138 4.49 10.91 17.14
C GLU A 138 5.63 11.89 17.53
N PRO A 139 5.78 12.29 18.80
CA PRO A 139 7.00 12.94 19.25
C PRO A 139 8.24 12.16 18.78
N ASP A 140 9.23 12.86 18.25
CA ASP A 140 10.44 12.28 17.66
C ASP A 140 10.20 11.29 16.50
N GLY A 141 9.01 11.32 15.89
CA GLY A 141 8.65 10.60 14.68
C GLY A 141 8.84 11.42 13.39
N HIS A 142 8.54 10.81 12.26
CA HIS A 142 8.57 11.47 10.95
C HIS A 142 7.25 12.17 10.63
N ALA A 143 7.30 13.36 10.02
CA ALA A 143 6.10 14.06 9.58
C ALA A 143 5.67 13.65 8.15
N TYR A 144 6.63 13.27 7.32
CA TYR A 144 6.40 12.96 5.92
C TYR A 144 7.10 11.67 5.50
N ALA A 145 6.52 11.00 4.49
CA ALA A 145 7.10 9.77 3.94
C ALA A 145 8.51 9.98 3.36
N CYS A 146 8.86 11.18 2.89
CA CYS A 146 10.21 11.49 2.39
C CYS A 146 11.29 11.43 3.49
N ASP A 147 10.91 11.71 4.74
CA ASP A 147 11.82 11.64 5.89
C ASP A 147 12.06 10.17 6.28
N LEU A 148 10.98 9.37 6.29
CA LEU A 148 11.05 7.93 6.49
C LEU A 148 11.88 7.23 5.40
N ILE A 149 11.64 7.56 4.12
CA ILE A 149 12.45 7.05 2.99
C ILE A 149 13.92 7.39 3.21
N GLY A 150 14.18 8.62 3.66
CA GLY A 150 15.51 9.07 4.03
C GLY A 150 16.19 8.19 5.06
N GLN A 151 15.51 7.94 6.18
CA GLN A 151 16.04 7.08 7.25
C GLN A 151 16.35 5.67 6.72
N VAL A 152 15.45 5.08 5.93
CA VAL A 152 15.69 3.76 5.32
C VAL A 152 16.91 3.80 4.39
N ALA A 153 17.04 4.86 3.58
CA ALA A 153 18.16 5.05 2.68
C ALA A 153 19.50 5.28 3.40
N ASP A 154 19.49 5.90 4.58
CA ASP A 154 20.67 6.11 5.40
C ASP A 154 21.08 4.81 6.12
N LEU A 155 20.12 4.04 6.62
CA LEU A 155 20.37 2.69 7.15
C LEU A 155 20.94 1.74 6.09
N ASN A 156 20.49 1.87 4.83
CA ASN A 156 21.07 1.15 3.68
C ASN A 156 22.53 1.53 3.38
N LYS A 157 23.05 2.60 3.98
CA LYS A 157 24.47 3.00 3.91
C LYS A 157 25.21 2.69 5.22
N GLY A 158 24.55 2.06 6.20
CA GLY A 158 25.09 1.83 7.53
C GLY A 158 25.11 3.07 8.42
N ALA A 159 24.33 4.11 8.10
CA ALA A 159 24.19 5.30 8.94
C ALA A 159 22.97 5.12 9.87
N TYR A 160 23.26 4.86 11.15
CA TYR A 160 22.28 4.67 12.22
C TYR A 160 21.96 6.00 12.90
N LEU A 161 20.88 6.03 13.67
CA LEU A 161 20.54 7.20 14.50
C LEU A 161 21.53 7.45 15.63
N ASP A 162 22.12 6.39 16.19
CA ASP A 162 23.17 6.48 17.20
C ASP A 162 24.53 6.68 16.52
N GLU A 163 25.06 7.91 16.61
CA GLU A 163 26.33 8.31 16.00
C GLU A 163 27.56 7.75 16.75
N GLU A 164 27.38 7.24 17.98
CA GLU A 164 28.49 6.70 18.79
C GLU A 164 28.83 5.23 18.45
N GLN A 165 28.10 4.62 17.50
CA GLN A 165 28.30 3.23 17.13
C GLN A 165 29.43 3.05 16.10
N ASP A 166 30.58 2.52 16.55
CA ASP A 166 31.79 2.39 15.73
C ASP A 166 31.71 1.28 14.65
N ASP A 167 30.97 0.19 14.92
CA ASP A 167 30.80 -0.95 14.01
C ASP A 167 29.33 -1.06 13.55
N THR A 168 29.05 -0.63 12.32
CA THR A 168 27.70 -0.65 11.73
C THR A 168 27.61 -1.57 10.52
N TRP A 169 26.43 -2.17 10.30
CA TRP A 169 26.13 -2.98 9.12
C TRP A 169 25.09 -2.30 8.25
N ALA A 170 25.35 -2.20 6.95
CA ALA A 170 24.39 -1.62 6.03
C ALA A 170 23.24 -2.58 5.76
N THR A 171 22.00 -2.09 5.85
CA THR A 171 20.85 -2.80 5.28
C THR A 171 20.86 -2.69 3.75
N ASN A 172 19.89 -3.30 3.08
CA ASN A 172 19.81 -3.22 1.61
C ASN A 172 18.37 -3.27 1.10
N PHE A 173 17.48 -2.49 1.70
CA PHE A 173 16.08 -2.42 1.31
C PHE A 173 15.87 -1.80 -0.08
N CYS A 174 14.95 -2.37 -0.85
CA CYS A 174 14.28 -1.75 -1.97
C CYS A 174 13.13 -0.89 -1.45
N ILE A 175 13.15 0.42 -1.73
CA ILE A 175 12.21 1.36 -1.12
C ILE A 175 11.09 1.70 -2.10
N GLY A 176 9.86 1.31 -1.79
CA GLY A 176 8.66 1.76 -2.50
C GLY A 176 8.05 3.02 -1.87
N THR A 177 7.26 3.77 -2.64
CA THR A 177 6.40 4.84 -2.11
C THR A 177 5.03 4.91 -2.79
N ALA A 178 4.06 5.57 -2.16
CA ALA A 178 2.74 5.80 -2.76
C ALA A 178 2.74 6.92 -3.81
N GLY A 179 1.94 6.79 -4.88
CA GLY A 179 1.60 7.85 -5.83
C GLY A 179 0.08 8.04 -5.92
N TYR A 180 -0.39 9.21 -6.32
CA TYR A 180 -1.82 9.51 -6.38
C TYR A 180 -2.20 10.00 -7.77
N PRO A 181 -2.79 9.15 -8.64
CA PRO A 181 -3.16 9.55 -10.00
C PRO A 181 -4.07 10.77 -10.02
N GLU A 182 -5.01 10.81 -9.07
CA GLU A 182 -6.01 11.87 -8.92
C GLU A 182 -5.63 12.97 -7.92
N LYS A 183 -4.36 13.04 -7.47
CA LYS A 183 -3.84 13.92 -6.40
C LYS A 183 -4.13 13.41 -4.98
N HIS A 184 -3.17 13.54 -4.08
CA HIS A 184 -3.45 13.43 -2.65
C HIS A 184 -4.47 14.49 -2.20
N PHE A 185 -5.47 14.13 -1.38
CA PHE A 185 -6.56 15.03 -1.01
C PHE A 185 -6.07 16.31 -0.31
N GLU A 186 -5.05 16.21 0.53
CA GLU A 186 -4.43 17.37 1.21
C GLU A 186 -3.57 18.27 0.29
N ALA A 187 -3.18 17.81 -0.90
CA ALA A 187 -2.34 18.63 -1.77
C ALA A 187 -3.17 19.74 -2.44
N PRO A 188 -2.67 20.98 -2.55
CA PRO A 188 -3.44 22.09 -3.13
C PRO A 188 -3.59 22.00 -4.65
N SER A 189 -2.73 21.24 -5.33
CA SER A 189 -2.78 21.02 -6.77
C SER A 189 -2.01 19.77 -7.16
N HIS A 190 -2.26 19.24 -8.36
CA HIS A 190 -1.50 18.15 -8.94
C HIS A 190 0.00 18.45 -9.03
N ALA A 191 0.37 19.69 -9.39
CA ALA A 191 1.77 20.08 -9.48
C ALA A 191 2.45 20.09 -8.11
N ALA A 192 1.75 20.49 -7.05
CA ALA A 192 2.28 20.41 -5.68
C ALA A 192 2.46 18.96 -5.23
N ASP A 193 1.48 18.10 -5.47
CA ASP A 193 1.56 16.68 -5.13
C ASP A 193 2.72 15.98 -5.86
N LEU A 194 2.88 16.28 -7.15
CA LEU A 194 3.97 15.75 -7.97
C LEU A 194 5.35 16.19 -7.49
N ARG A 195 5.51 17.43 -6.99
CA ARG A 195 6.79 17.88 -6.39
C ARG A 195 7.16 17.07 -5.16
N TYR A 196 6.20 16.73 -4.30
CA TYR A 196 6.46 15.87 -3.15
C TYR A 196 6.75 14.43 -3.57
N LEU A 197 6.07 13.92 -4.60
CA LEU A 197 6.40 12.61 -5.17
C LEU A 197 7.85 12.57 -5.72
N LYS A 198 8.25 13.59 -6.48
CA LYS A 198 9.63 13.77 -6.96
C LYS A 198 10.61 13.79 -5.79
N HIS A 199 10.31 14.54 -4.74
CA HIS A 199 11.14 14.59 -3.54
C HIS A 199 11.32 13.23 -2.87
N LYS A 200 10.26 12.42 -2.76
CA LYS A 200 10.35 11.05 -2.23
C LYS A 200 11.26 10.14 -3.09
N VAL A 201 11.19 10.27 -4.40
CA VAL A 201 12.07 9.55 -5.33
C VAL A 201 13.52 10.01 -5.17
N ASP A 202 13.75 11.32 -5.09
CA ASP A 202 15.09 11.90 -4.89
C ASP A 202 15.70 11.52 -3.54
N ARG A 203 14.87 11.19 -2.54
CA ARG A 203 15.30 10.69 -1.22
C ARG A 203 15.64 9.19 -1.21
N GLY A 204 15.34 8.45 -2.28
CA GLY A 204 15.72 7.04 -2.42
C GLY A 204 14.58 6.08 -2.74
N ALA A 205 13.35 6.53 -3.01
CA ALA A 205 12.31 5.61 -3.48
C ALA A 205 12.64 5.08 -4.89
N GLU A 206 12.60 3.76 -5.05
CA GLU A 206 13.00 3.01 -6.24
C GLU A 206 11.81 2.55 -7.09
N TYR A 207 10.59 2.59 -6.56
CA TYR A 207 9.35 2.36 -7.32
C TYR A 207 8.16 3.06 -6.65
N ILE A 208 7.09 3.24 -7.42
CA ILE A 208 5.85 3.87 -6.97
C ILE A 208 4.71 2.88 -7.08
N VAL A 209 3.88 2.75 -6.05
CA VAL A 209 2.57 2.07 -6.11
C VAL A 209 1.48 3.13 -6.05
N THR A 210 0.59 3.17 -7.04
CA THR A 210 -0.46 4.20 -7.06
C THR A 210 -1.59 3.84 -6.11
N GLN A 211 -2.23 4.83 -5.51
CA GLN A 211 -3.59 4.69 -4.97
C GLN A 211 -4.53 4.11 -6.04
N MET A 212 -5.60 3.45 -5.60
CA MET A 212 -6.62 2.92 -6.50
C MET A 212 -7.28 4.00 -7.33
N PHE A 213 -7.58 3.67 -8.58
CA PHE A 213 -8.29 4.50 -9.53
C PHE A 213 -9.22 3.60 -10.37
N PHE A 214 -10.27 4.19 -10.93
CA PHE A 214 -11.27 3.45 -11.71
C PHE A 214 -11.31 3.88 -13.19
N ASP A 215 -10.50 4.87 -13.56
CA ASP A 215 -10.32 5.39 -14.91
C ASP A 215 -8.83 5.34 -15.29
N ASN A 216 -8.50 4.59 -16.35
CA ASN A 216 -7.13 4.42 -16.82
C ASN A 216 -6.50 5.72 -17.34
N GLU A 217 -7.30 6.67 -17.84
CA GLU A 217 -6.79 7.98 -18.27
C GLU A 217 -6.16 8.75 -17.11
N GLN A 218 -6.67 8.58 -15.88
CA GLN A 218 -6.07 9.18 -14.69
C GLN A 218 -4.66 8.64 -14.43
N PHE A 219 -4.45 7.33 -14.66
CA PHE A 219 -3.14 6.70 -14.55
C PHE A 219 -2.20 7.13 -15.68
N PHE A 220 -2.64 7.11 -16.94
CA PHE A 220 -1.80 7.51 -18.08
C PHE A 220 -1.38 8.99 -17.99
N SER A 221 -2.31 9.86 -17.61
CA SER A 221 -2.03 11.28 -17.34
C SER A 221 -1.06 11.47 -16.17
N PHE A 222 -1.19 10.67 -15.11
CA PHE A 222 -0.26 10.68 -13.99
C PHE A 222 1.14 10.22 -14.39
N GLU A 223 1.26 9.12 -15.13
CA GLU A 223 2.53 8.64 -15.65
C GLU A 223 3.21 9.71 -16.52
N LYS A 224 2.48 10.30 -17.48
CA LYS A 224 3.00 11.36 -18.35
C LYS A 224 3.55 12.54 -17.55
N ARG A 225 2.82 12.98 -16.52
CA ARG A 225 3.28 14.04 -15.60
C ARG A 225 4.52 13.63 -14.82
N CYS A 226 4.58 12.39 -14.32
CA CYS A 226 5.77 11.85 -13.65
C CYS A 226 7.00 11.89 -14.57
N ARG A 227 6.89 11.40 -15.81
CA ARG A 227 8.00 11.44 -16.77
C ARG A 227 8.43 12.86 -17.08
N ALA A 228 7.49 13.77 -17.30
CA ALA A 228 7.79 15.20 -17.54
C ALA A 228 8.48 15.89 -16.35
N ALA A 229 8.27 15.40 -15.12
CA ALA A 229 8.93 15.88 -13.91
C ALA A 229 10.27 15.17 -13.61
N GLY A 230 10.76 14.28 -14.49
CA GLY A 230 12.01 13.54 -14.29
C GLY A 230 11.89 12.36 -13.32
N ILE A 231 10.69 11.82 -13.12
CA ILE A 231 10.46 10.61 -12.31
C ILE A 231 10.49 9.40 -13.25
N HIS A 232 11.59 8.64 -13.21
CA HIS A 232 11.82 7.49 -14.11
C HIS A 232 11.75 6.13 -13.44
N VAL A 233 11.52 6.08 -12.11
CA VAL A 233 11.29 4.83 -11.41
C VAL A 233 10.00 4.14 -11.93
N PRO A 234 9.91 2.80 -11.83
CA PRO A 234 8.70 2.05 -12.18
C PRO A 234 7.48 2.57 -11.43
N ILE A 235 6.34 2.64 -12.12
CA ILE A 235 5.05 3.01 -11.55
C ILE A 235 4.10 1.82 -11.69
N ILE A 236 3.65 1.32 -10.56
CA ILE A 236 2.79 0.15 -10.42
C ILE A 236 1.36 0.64 -10.17
N PRO A 237 0.40 0.41 -11.09
CA PRO A 237 -1.01 0.72 -10.84
C PRO A 237 -1.59 -0.14 -9.72
N GLY A 238 -2.17 0.52 -8.73
CA GLY A 238 -3.02 -0.09 -7.70
C GLY A 238 -4.47 -0.19 -8.17
N LEU A 239 -5.05 -1.39 -8.12
CA LEU A 239 -6.38 -1.70 -8.66
C LEU A 239 -7.29 -2.34 -7.61
N LYS A 240 -8.59 -2.09 -7.73
CA LYS A 240 -9.59 -2.66 -6.81
C LYS A 240 -10.87 -3.02 -7.56
N PRO A 241 -11.30 -4.29 -7.58
CA PRO A 241 -12.64 -4.62 -8.03
C PRO A 241 -13.70 -4.11 -7.02
N ILE A 242 -14.78 -3.52 -7.53
CA ILE A 242 -15.96 -3.21 -6.71
C ILE A 242 -16.73 -4.52 -6.44
N THR A 243 -17.16 -4.70 -5.20
CA THR A 243 -17.75 -5.96 -4.69
C THR A 243 -19.10 -5.78 -4.02
N THR A 244 -19.50 -4.54 -3.74
CA THR A 244 -20.79 -4.19 -3.12
C THR A 244 -21.26 -2.83 -3.60
N LYS A 245 -22.57 -2.62 -3.68
CA LYS A 245 -23.16 -1.32 -4.07
C LYS A 245 -22.76 -0.18 -3.12
N ALA A 246 -22.58 -0.48 -1.83
CA ALA A 246 -22.16 0.50 -0.82
C ALA A 246 -20.77 1.11 -1.10
N GLN A 247 -19.93 0.45 -1.91
CA GLN A 247 -18.61 0.97 -2.27
C GLN A 247 -18.68 2.18 -3.21
N LEU A 248 -19.81 2.38 -3.94
CA LEU A 248 -20.04 3.61 -4.71
C LEU A 248 -19.99 4.87 -3.83
N THR A 249 -20.37 4.75 -2.56
CA THR A 249 -20.32 5.87 -1.60
C THR A 249 -19.09 5.80 -0.71
N ALA A 250 -18.71 4.60 -0.25
CA ALA A 250 -17.65 4.44 0.72
C ALA A 250 -16.25 4.73 0.15
N LEU A 251 -15.98 4.36 -1.12
CA LEU A 251 -14.65 4.51 -1.71
C LEU A 251 -14.31 5.98 -2.01
N PRO A 252 -15.12 6.76 -2.73
CA PRO A 252 -14.82 8.18 -2.98
C PRO A 252 -14.63 8.97 -1.68
N ARG A 253 -15.46 8.68 -0.66
CA ARG A 253 -15.39 9.35 0.63
C ARG A 253 -14.10 9.07 1.40
N SER A 254 -13.57 7.84 1.30
CA SER A 254 -12.42 7.41 2.11
C SER A 254 -11.08 7.64 1.40
N PHE A 255 -11.07 7.48 0.07
CA PHE A 255 -9.85 7.50 -0.75
C PHE A 255 -9.75 8.73 -1.65
N PHE A 256 -10.78 9.58 -1.68
CA PHE A 256 -10.81 10.85 -2.43
C PHE A 256 -10.56 10.67 -3.93
N LEU A 257 -11.20 9.64 -4.48
CA LEU A 257 -11.14 9.26 -5.89
C LEU A 257 -12.47 9.50 -6.59
N ASN A 258 -12.44 9.55 -7.92
CA ASN A 258 -13.64 9.62 -8.73
C ASN A 258 -13.98 8.25 -9.32
N LEU A 259 -15.28 8.00 -9.50
CA LEU A 259 -15.79 6.82 -10.18
C LEU A 259 -16.35 7.26 -11.54
N PRO A 260 -16.02 6.57 -12.65
CA PRO A 260 -16.63 6.83 -13.94
C PRO A 260 -18.16 6.67 -13.89
N ASP A 261 -18.89 7.58 -14.54
CA ASP A 261 -20.36 7.57 -14.54
C ASP A 261 -20.92 6.23 -15.05
N GLU A 262 -20.29 5.66 -16.10
CA GLU A 262 -20.68 4.35 -16.65
C GLU A 262 -20.61 3.22 -15.60
N LEU A 263 -19.56 3.22 -14.77
CA LEU A 263 -19.39 2.24 -13.69
C LEU A 263 -20.41 2.47 -12.58
N VAL A 264 -20.65 3.74 -12.23
CA VAL A 264 -21.65 4.12 -11.21
C VAL A 264 -23.03 3.66 -11.65
N ASP A 265 -23.45 3.97 -12.87
CA ASP A 265 -24.75 3.63 -13.42
C ASP A 265 -24.95 2.12 -13.49
N ALA A 266 -23.96 1.38 -14.01
CA ALA A 266 -24.02 -0.08 -14.09
C ALA A 266 -24.22 -0.72 -12.70
N ILE A 267 -23.45 -0.29 -11.70
CA ILE A 267 -23.56 -0.82 -10.33
C ILE A 267 -24.86 -0.35 -9.66
N HIS A 268 -25.33 0.86 -9.94
CA HIS A 268 -26.58 1.39 -9.39
C HIS A 268 -27.78 0.56 -9.87
N LEU A 269 -27.79 0.17 -11.15
CA LEU A 269 -28.82 -0.67 -11.77
C LEU A 269 -28.74 -2.15 -11.37
N ALA A 270 -27.63 -2.61 -10.79
CA ALA A 270 -27.49 -4.00 -10.34
C ALA A 270 -28.56 -4.37 -9.29
N PRO A 271 -29.25 -5.51 -9.41
CA PRO A 271 -30.32 -5.89 -8.48
C PRO A 271 -29.82 -6.15 -7.05
N ASP A 272 -28.59 -6.65 -6.89
CA ASP A 272 -28.01 -6.97 -5.59
C ASP A 272 -26.46 -6.85 -5.58
N ASN A 273 -25.84 -7.21 -4.46
CA ASN A 273 -24.38 -7.19 -4.32
C ASN A 273 -23.67 -8.32 -5.09
N ALA A 274 -24.37 -9.38 -5.51
CA ALA A 274 -23.78 -10.43 -6.34
C ALA A 274 -23.62 -9.90 -7.77
N ALA A 275 -24.69 -9.32 -8.35
CA ALA A 275 -24.64 -8.67 -9.66
C ALA A 275 -23.64 -7.50 -9.68
N ALA A 276 -23.65 -6.64 -8.64
CA ALA A 276 -22.69 -5.55 -8.54
C ALA A 276 -21.22 -6.02 -8.49
N ARG A 277 -20.97 -7.20 -7.89
CA ARG A 277 -19.63 -7.80 -7.83
C ARG A 277 -19.18 -8.29 -9.20
N GLU A 278 -20.05 -8.94 -9.97
CA GLU A 278 -19.69 -9.41 -11.31
C GLU A 278 -19.39 -8.21 -12.24
N ILE A 279 -20.19 -7.13 -12.18
CA ILE A 279 -19.90 -5.87 -12.89
C ILE A 279 -18.55 -5.29 -12.48
N GLY A 280 -18.27 -5.21 -11.17
CA GLY A 280 -17.01 -4.67 -10.68
C GLY A 280 -15.78 -5.54 -11.00
N ILE A 281 -15.96 -6.85 -11.14
CA ILE A 281 -14.93 -7.78 -11.64
C ILE A 281 -14.68 -7.55 -13.13
N GLU A 282 -15.73 -7.51 -13.95
CA GLU A 282 -15.62 -7.26 -15.39
C GLU A 282 -14.95 -5.92 -15.68
N TRP A 283 -15.34 -4.86 -14.95
CA TRP A 283 -14.70 -3.55 -15.03
C TRP A 283 -13.20 -3.65 -14.74
N CYS A 284 -12.83 -4.29 -13.62
CA CYS A 284 -11.43 -4.42 -13.21
C CYS A 284 -10.62 -5.28 -14.20
N ILE A 285 -11.21 -6.31 -14.81
CA ILE A 285 -10.59 -7.09 -15.89
C ILE A 285 -10.29 -6.20 -17.09
N ASN A 286 -11.26 -5.41 -17.57
CA ASN A 286 -11.08 -4.54 -18.73
C ASN A 286 -10.04 -3.45 -18.45
N GLN A 287 -10.11 -2.82 -17.28
CA GLN A 287 -9.13 -1.87 -16.79
C GLN A 287 -7.71 -2.47 -16.80
N SER A 288 -7.57 -3.69 -16.30
CA SER A 288 -6.31 -4.42 -16.23
C SER A 288 -5.76 -4.81 -17.60
N ARG A 289 -6.61 -5.23 -18.55
CA ARG A 289 -6.21 -5.58 -19.92
C ARG A 289 -5.59 -4.37 -20.63
N GLU A 290 -6.24 -3.22 -20.51
CA GLU A 290 -5.74 -1.98 -21.12
C GLU A 290 -4.41 -1.54 -20.48
N LEU A 291 -4.28 -1.63 -19.15
CA LEU A 291 -3.00 -1.36 -18.47
C LEU A 291 -1.88 -2.33 -18.89
N MET A 292 -2.19 -3.62 -19.07
CA MET A 292 -1.23 -4.60 -19.59
C MET A 292 -0.82 -4.27 -21.03
N ALA A 293 -1.77 -3.88 -21.88
CA ALA A 293 -1.49 -3.47 -23.26
C ALA A 293 -0.64 -2.18 -23.31
N HIS A 294 -0.82 -1.28 -22.34
CA HIS A 294 0.03 -0.10 -22.14
C HIS A 294 1.43 -0.43 -21.61
N GLY A 295 1.66 -1.66 -21.14
CA GLY A 295 2.98 -2.15 -20.73
C GLY A 295 3.36 -1.83 -19.29
N VAL A 296 2.39 -1.71 -18.37
CA VAL A 296 2.71 -1.51 -16.95
C VAL A 296 3.48 -2.71 -16.38
N PRO A 297 4.45 -2.49 -15.47
CA PRO A 297 5.33 -3.56 -15.00
C PRO A 297 4.63 -4.57 -14.10
N VAL A 298 3.62 -4.14 -13.35
CA VAL A 298 2.86 -4.95 -12.39
C VAL A 298 1.42 -4.45 -12.34
N LEU A 299 0.46 -5.34 -12.18
CA LEU A 299 -0.87 -5.00 -11.66
C LEU A 299 -0.93 -5.35 -10.18
N HIS A 300 -1.12 -4.34 -9.33
CA HIS A 300 -1.16 -4.52 -7.87
C HIS A 300 -2.60 -4.42 -7.36
N TYR A 301 -3.11 -5.46 -6.70
CA TYR A 301 -4.51 -5.55 -6.30
C TYR A 301 -4.75 -5.33 -4.80
N TYR A 302 -5.67 -4.41 -4.48
CA TYR A 302 -6.17 -4.19 -3.13
C TYR A 302 -7.23 -5.23 -2.74
N SER A 303 -6.77 -6.38 -2.24
CA SER A 303 -7.64 -7.51 -1.87
C SER A 303 -8.60 -7.17 -0.72
N MET A 304 -8.16 -6.33 0.23
CA MET A 304 -8.88 -6.00 1.47
C MET A 304 -9.42 -7.23 2.21
N GLY A 305 -8.68 -8.35 2.18
CA GLY A 305 -9.11 -9.62 2.80
C GLY A 305 -10.26 -10.32 2.07
N LYS A 306 -10.46 -10.04 0.79
CA LYS A 306 -11.44 -10.71 -0.09
C LYS A 306 -10.74 -11.23 -1.34
N ALA A 307 -10.23 -12.46 -1.26
CA ALA A 307 -9.45 -13.06 -2.34
C ALA A 307 -10.26 -13.36 -3.60
N GLU A 308 -11.54 -13.72 -3.48
CA GLU A 308 -12.32 -14.28 -4.60
C GLU A 308 -12.43 -13.34 -5.81
N SER A 309 -12.73 -12.06 -5.58
CA SER A 309 -12.85 -11.09 -6.68
C SER A 309 -11.50 -10.85 -7.36
N VAL A 310 -10.41 -10.75 -6.60
CA VAL A 310 -9.06 -10.60 -7.15
C VAL A 310 -8.65 -11.86 -7.92
N ARG A 311 -8.97 -13.05 -7.39
CA ARG A 311 -8.72 -14.33 -8.04
C ARG A 311 -9.41 -14.43 -9.39
N LYS A 312 -10.69 -14.06 -9.47
CA LYS A 312 -11.45 -14.04 -10.74
C LYS A 312 -10.83 -13.09 -11.76
N VAL A 313 -10.38 -11.91 -11.32
CA VAL A 313 -9.65 -10.97 -12.19
C VAL A 313 -8.33 -11.58 -12.67
N ALA A 314 -7.53 -12.12 -11.75
CA ALA A 314 -6.22 -12.71 -12.08
C ALA A 314 -6.34 -13.92 -13.02
N ALA A 315 -7.30 -14.81 -12.80
CA ALA A 315 -7.56 -15.97 -13.66
C ALA A 315 -7.94 -15.60 -15.10
N ALA A 316 -8.44 -14.38 -15.33
CA ALA A 316 -8.76 -13.90 -16.67
C ALA A 316 -7.56 -13.27 -17.40
N LEU A 317 -6.42 -13.08 -16.72
CA LEU A 317 -5.29 -12.26 -17.18
C LEU A 317 -3.93 -12.97 -17.14
N PHE A 318 -3.71 -13.85 -16.16
CA PHE A 318 -2.44 -14.51 -15.86
C PHE A 318 -2.56 -16.04 -15.93
#